data_AF-A0A7W1IYG5-F1
#
_entry.id   AF-A0A7W1IYG5-F1
#
_cell.length_a   1.000
_cell.length_b   1.000
_cell.length_c   1.000
_cell.angle_alpha   90.00
_cell.angle_beta   90.00
_cell.angle_gamma   90.00
#
_symmetry.space_group_name_H-M   'P 1'
#
loop_
_entity.id
_entity.type
_entity.pdbx_description
1 polymer ?
#
loop_
_entity_poly.entity_id
_entity_poly.type
_entity_poly.pdbx_seq_one_letter_code
_entity_poly.pdbx_strand_id
1 'polypeptide(L)' 'MNEQLETWTRTKTKEIADCRVFKVREDFCRRESDGAEHNFFVIESPDWVNVIALTKEKAVVLIEQFRHGTQEIILEIP' A
#
# COMPACT_ATOMS: atom_id res chain seq x y z
N MET A 1 22.54 16.68 10.71
CA MET A 1 22.70 15.39 10.00
C MET A 1 21.73 15.43 8.84
N ASN A 2 22.18 15.83 7.65
CA ASN A 2 21.36 15.71 6.44
C ASN A 2 21.58 14.29 5.93
N GLU A 3 20.75 13.35 6.35
CA GLU A 3 20.65 12.08 5.64
C GLU A 3 19.93 12.36 4.33
N GLN A 4 20.69 12.35 3.24
CA GLN A 4 20.14 12.47 1.90
C GLN A 4 19.37 11.19 1.62
N LEU A 5 18.06 11.31 1.38
CA LEU A 5 17.19 10.16 1.14
C LEU A 5 17.70 9.39 -0.10
N GLU A 6 17.98 8.10 0.07
CA GLU A 6 18.34 7.22 -1.04
C GLU A 6 17.12 6.93 -1.92
N THR A 7 17.33 6.89 -3.23
CA THR A 7 16.30 6.56 -4.21
C THR A 7 16.66 5.29 -4.97
N TRP A 8 15.66 4.69 -5.59
CA TRP A 8 15.78 3.46 -6.37
C TRP A 8 15.16 3.68 -7.75
N THR A 9 15.86 3.26 -8.80
CA THR A 9 15.30 3.21 -10.16
C THR A 9 14.81 1.81 -10.46
N ARG A 10 13.54 1.71 -10.85
CA ARG A 10 12.97 0.48 -11.38
C ARG A 10 13.50 0.22 -12.78
N THR A 11 14.16 -0.92 -12.97
CA THR A 11 14.77 -1.34 -14.24
C THR A 11 13.87 -2.31 -15.01
N LYS A 12 13.06 -3.09 -14.30
CA LYS A 12 12.13 -4.07 -14.90
C LYS A 12 10.92 -4.30 -13.99
N THR A 13 9.80 -4.66 -14.60
CA THR A 13 8.59 -5.15 -13.93
C THR A 13 8.20 -6.50 -14.49
N LYS A 14 7.64 -7.38 -13.65
CA LYS A 14 7.03 -8.64 -14.03
C LYS A 14 5.73 -8.83 -13.25
N GLU A 15 4.62 -9.07 -13.95
CA GLU A 15 3.37 -9.48 -13.28
C GLU A 15 3.54 -10.91 -12.74
N ILE A 16 3.13 -11.13 -11.49
CA ILE A 16 3.23 -12.41 -10.77
C ILE A 16 1.86 -13.07 -10.66
N ALA A 17 0.82 -12.28 -10.38
CA ALA A 17 -0.55 -12.79 -10.26
C ALA A 17 -1.59 -11.71 -10.55
N ASP A 18 -2.70 -12.12 -11.14
CA ASP A 18 -3.94 -11.35 -11.21
C ASP A 18 -4.99 -12.00 -10.30
N CYS A 19 -5.27 -11.34 -9.17
CA CYS A 19 -6.17 -11.84 -8.14
C CYS A 19 -7.57 -11.22 -8.24
N ARG A 20 -7.95 -10.72 -9.43
CA ARG A 20 -9.23 -10.04 -9.74
C ARG A 20 -9.41 -8.67 -9.07
N VAL A 21 -9.15 -8.56 -7.76
CA VAL A 21 -9.33 -7.30 -6.99
C VAL A 21 -8.03 -6.50 -6.83
N PHE A 22 -6.89 -7.15 -7.05
CA PHE A 22 -5.57 -6.54 -7.13
C PHE A 22 -4.66 -7.43 -7.98
N LYS A 23 -3.54 -6.86 -8.42
CA LYS A 23 -2.43 -7.58 -9.06
C LYS A 23 -1.22 -7.57 -8.15
N VAL A 24 -0.38 -8.59 -8.28
CA VAL A 24 0.94 -8.63 -7.67
C VAL A 24 1.97 -8.52 -8.77
N ARG A 25 2.88 -7.55 -8.68
CA ARG A 25 4.05 -7.45 -9.55
C ARG A 25 5.35 -7.54 -8.77
N GLU A 26 6.37 -8.01 -9.44
CA GLU A 26 7.77 -7.97 -9.00
C GLU A 26 8.49 -6.86 -9.77
N ASP A 27 8.98 -5.86 -9.04
CA ASP A 27 9.77 -4.75 -9.56
C ASP A 27 11.25 -4.99 -9.24
N PHE A 28 12.08 -5.02 -10.27
CA PHE A 28 13.53 -5.10 -10.16
C PHE A 28 14.05 -3.66 -10.09
N CYS A 29 14.75 -3.35 -9.01
CA CYS A 29 15.17 -2.00 -8.69
C CYS A 29 16.68 -1.96 -8.46
N ARG A 30 17.29 -0.85 -8.87
CA ARG A 30 18.68 -0.52 -8.60
C ARG A 30 18.73 0.71 -7.70
N ARG A 31 19.47 0.63 -6.59
CA ARG A 31 19.71 1.77 -5.70
C ARG A 31 20.66 2.76 -6.36
N GLU A 32 20.35 4.05 -6.28
CA GLU A 32 21.14 5.09 -6.95
C GLU A 32 22.49 5.37 -6.28
N SER A 33 22.62 5.14 -4.98
CA SER A 33 23.84 5.47 -4.22
C SER A 33 25.03 4.54 -4.52
N ASP A 34 24.79 3.24 -4.68
CA ASP A 34 25.84 2.22 -4.83
C ASP A 34 25.57 1.19 -5.94
N GLY A 35 24.44 1.30 -6.64
CA GLY A 35 24.07 0.37 -7.71
C GLY A 35 23.56 -0.99 -7.23
N ALA A 36 23.30 -1.18 -5.93
CA ALA A 36 22.78 -2.45 -5.42
C ALA A 36 21.45 -2.80 -6.08
N GLU A 37 21.29 -4.06 -6.49
CA GLU A 37 20.08 -4.57 -7.12
C GLU A 37 19.21 -5.33 -6.10
N HIS A 38 17.91 -5.10 -6.15
CA HIS A 38 16.93 -5.79 -5.31
C HIS A 38 15.57 -5.90 -6.00
N ASN A 39 14.81 -6.94 -5.68
CA ASN A 39 13.44 -7.11 -6.17
C ASN A 39 12.43 -6.72 -5.09
N PHE A 40 11.38 -5.99 -5.45
CA PHE A 40 10.29 -5.61 -4.56
C PHE A 40 8.98 -6.19 -5.06
N PHE A 41 8.15 -6.69 -4.15
CA PHE A 41 6.79 -7.14 -4.48
C PHE A 41 5.82 -6.00 -4.21
N VAL A 42 5.05 -5.64 -5.24
CA VAL A 42 4.10 -4.52 -5.20
C VAL A 42 2.70 -5.06 -5.45
N ILE A 43 1.77 -4.69 -4.57
CA ILE A 43 0.33 -4.91 -4.77
C ILE A 43 -0.22 -3.70 -5.51
N GLU A 44 -0.76 -3.93 -6.71
CA GLU A 44 -1.48 -2.92 -7.47
C GLU A 44 -2.98 -3.11 -7.26
N SER A 45 -3.57 -2.21 -6.49
CA SER A 45 -5.02 -2.16 -6.24
C SER A 45 -5.64 -0.93 -6.90
N PRO A 46 -6.96 -0.93 -7.12
CA PRO A 46 -7.69 0.29 -7.42
C PRO A 46 -7.45 1.37 -6.36
N ASP A 47 -7.68 2.62 -6.74
CA ASP A 47 -7.67 3.76 -5.81
C ASP A 47 -8.74 3.59 -4.72
N TRP A 48 -8.45 4.14 -3.55
CA TRP A 48 -9.32 4.11 -2.38
C TRP A 48 -9.26 5.45 -1.64
N VAL A 49 -10.27 5.71 -0.82
CA VAL A 49 -10.35 6.90 0.02
C VAL A 49 -10.59 6.49 1.46
N ASN A 50 -10.23 7.37 2.39
CA ASN A 50 -10.64 7.28 3.78
C ASN A 50 -11.52 8.47 4.11
N VAL A 51 -12.63 8.25 4.80
CA VAL A 51 -13.56 9.31 5.16
C VAL A 51 -13.54 9.57 6.67
N ILE A 52 -13.17 10.78 7.08
CA ILE A 52 -13.36 11.25 8.46
C ILE A 52 -14.67 12.03 8.54
N ALA A 53 -15.77 11.33 8.76
CA ALA A 53 -17.09 11.95 8.90
C ALA A 53 -17.33 12.41 10.34
N LEU A 54 -17.71 13.69 10.51
CA LEU A 54 -17.98 14.30 11.81
C LEU A 54 -19.48 14.56 12.03
N THR A 55 -19.98 14.24 13.22
CA THR A 55 -21.31 14.67 13.67
C THR A 55 -21.31 16.15 14.09
N LYS A 56 -22.48 16.73 14.35
CA LYS A 56 -22.60 18.11 14.87
C LYS A 56 -21.88 18.29 16.21
N GLU A 57 -21.80 17.22 16.99
CA GLU A 57 -21.14 17.14 18.30
C GLU A 57 -19.63 16.83 18.19
N LYS A 58 -19.09 16.78 16.97
CA LYS A 58 -17.69 16.46 16.66
C LYS A 58 -17.25 15.02 17.03
N ALA A 59 -18.19 14.08 17.06
CA ALA A 59 -17.85 12.66 17.11
C ALA A 59 -17.48 12.14 15.70
N VAL A 60 -16.62 11.13 15.62
CA VAL A 60 -16.24 10.46 14.35
C VAL A 60 -17.20 9.30 14.09
N VAL A 61 -17.75 9.24 12.88
CA VAL A 61 -18.54 8.08 12.42
C VAL A 61 -17.58 6.97 12.03
N LEU A 62 -17.79 5.78 12.60
CA LEU A 62 -17.00 4.58 12.37
C LEU A 62 -17.90 3.44 11.87
N ILE A 63 -17.30 2.44 11.26
CA ILE A 63 -17.95 1.19 10.86
C ILE A 63 -17.21 -0.02 11.43
N GLU A 64 -17.92 -1.12 11.59
CA GLU A 64 -17.33 -2.42 11.91
C GLU A 64 -17.38 -3.31 10.67
N GLN A 65 -16.21 -3.74 10.19
CA GLN A 65 -16.10 -4.62 9.02
C GLN A 65 -15.33 -5.88 9.35
N PHE A 66 -15.83 -7.03 8.89
CA PHE A 66 -15.06 -8.27 8.92
C PHE A 66 -13.96 -8.23 7.85
N ARG A 67 -12.69 -8.31 8.26
CA ARG A 67 -11.53 -8.30 7.39
C ARG A 67 -10.99 -9.71 7.21
N HIS A 68 -11.12 -10.26 5.99
CA HIS A 68 -10.70 -11.63 5.68
C HIS A 68 -9.21 -11.90 5.91
N GLY A 69 -8.34 -10.89 5.75
CA GLY A 69 -6.89 -11.04 5.94
C GLY A 69 -6.47 -11.29 7.38
N THR A 70 -7.17 -10.67 8.35
CA THR A 70 -6.94 -10.87 9.79
C THR A 70 -7.93 -11.83 10.43
N GLN A 71 -9.04 -12.11 9.76
CA GLN A 71 -10.17 -12.91 10.27
C GLN A 71 -10.87 -12.30 11.49
N GLU A 72 -10.92 -10.97 11.53
CA GLU A 72 -11.48 -10.23 12.66
C GLU A 72 -12.49 -9.18 12.21
N ILE A 73 -13.39 -8.78 13.11
CA ILE A 73 -14.19 -7.57 12.95
C ILE A 73 -13.35 -6.40 13.44
N ILE A 74 -13.10 -5.43 12.56
CA ILE A 74 -12.28 -4.24 12.84
C ILE A 74 -13.17 -3.00 12.83
N LEU A 75 -13.01 -2.16 13.86
CA LEU A 75 -13.58 -0.83 13.92
C LEU A 75 -12.69 0.14 13.14
N GLU A 76 -13.26 0.80 12.13
CA GLU A 76 -12.50 1.62 11.18
C GLU A 76 -13.30 2.82 10.67
N ILE A 77 -12.58 3.72 10.01
CA ILE A 77 -13.19 4.83 9.27
C ILE A 77 -13.76 4.30 7.94
N PRO A 78 -14.90 4.85 7.46
CA PRO A 78 -15.48 4.44 6.18
C PRO A 78 -14.55 4.65 4.97
#